data_AF-A0A821R8L6-F1
#
_entry.id   AF-A0A821R8L6-F1
#
_cell.length_a   1.000
_cell.length_b   1.000
_cell.length_c   1.000
_cell.angle_alpha   90.00
_cell.angle_beta   90.00
_cell.angle_gamma   90.00
#
_symmetry.space_group_name_H-M   'P 1'
#
loop_
_entity.id
_entity.type
_entity.pdbx_description
1 polymer ?
#
loop_
_entity_poly.entity_id
_entity_poly.type
_entity_poly.pdbx_seq_one_letter_code
_entity_poly.pdbx_strand_id
1 'polypeptide(L)'
;MASNGRFRFYVYSAYVERRTVPAVRVIAATKTRGADPVVCRMWLSDNRTFTLKARVKPIRENWNLKYSATYVLCLLRDTGVKPHETVGASISIAAAVSPNRAPTNLLTVLDTEPKSGIEETLHVCVKPFHFSYSRDEWLMEWFELNRLLGASHFYMYNESLSAPVACLLEHYRKQGLVTLLPWKLPIVSKIEIRTEGQFAAFNDCLYRSMSSAGWLLVIDVDEVILPRRERTLVALLTALRAAYNPPSKAPSAFLFRNAFFYLRWEDDVEAPAPLVTSRKTRRWAAPHALKNRSKYALRPHDAVELGNHFLWELAPGASSVGVPSERALLHHYRIACEYGGMQCLTVPSTVDRTAHRWAEELMQRVSAEKEILSRTCPA
;
A
#
# COMPACT_ATOMS: atom_id res chain seq x y z
N MET A 1 -20.09 -4.40 13.04
CA MET A 1 -20.48 -3.00 13.37
C MET A 1 -20.62 -2.85 14.88
N ALA A 2 -19.77 -2.06 15.55
CA ALA A 2 -19.55 -2.20 17.01
C ALA A 2 -20.12 -1.11 17.96
N SER A 3 -20.90 -0.11 17.51
CA SER A 3 -21.34 1.00 18.39
C SER A 3 -22.86 1.27 18.37
N ASN A 4 -23.41 1.63 19.54
CA ASN A 4 -24.75 2.20 19.76
C ASN A 4 -24.73 3.75 19.72
N GLY A 5 -23.60 4.36 19.39
CA GLY A 5 -23.42 5.82 19.29
C GLY A 5 -23.86 6.38 17.93
N ARG A 6 -23.97 7.71 17.84
CA ARG A 6 -24.33 8.43 16.60
C ARG A 6 -23.33 8.22 15.45
N PHE A 7 -22.14 7.68 15.73
CA PHE A 7 -21.07 7.42 14.76
C PHE A 7 -20.70 5.95 14.75
N ARG A 8 -20.47 5.41 13.55
CA ARG A 8 -20.22 3.98 13.34
C ARG A 8 -18.74 3.64 13.50
N PHE A 9 -18.47 2.49 14.10
CA PHE A 9 -17.14 1.92 14.25
C PHE A 9 -16.97 0.73 13.29
N TYR A 10 -16.01 0.83 12.37
CA TYR A 10 -15.71 -0.18 11.36
C TYR A 10 -14.37 -0.84 11.66
N VAL A 11 -14.31 -2.17 11.54
CA VAL A 11 -13.10 -2.96 11.74
C VAL A 11 -12.88 -3.83 10.51
N TYR A 12 -11.61 -4.08 10.16
CA TYR A 12 -11.25 -4.74 8.90
C TYR A 12 -10.37 -5.97 9.09
N SER A 13 -9.26 -5.83 9.81
CA SER A 13 -8.27 -6.89 9.99
C SER A 13 -7.56 -6.77 11.32
N ALA A 14 -7.01 -7.87 11.82
CA ALA A 14 -6.33 -7.95 13.11
C ALA A 14 -4.98 -8.65 12.97
N TYR A 15 -3.95 -8.11 13.62
CA TYR A 15 -2.57 -8.55 13.51
C TYR A 15 -1.89 -8.60 14.87
N VAL A 16 -1.00 -9.56 15.07
CA VAL A 16 -0.13 -9.58 16.25
C VAL A 16 0.85 -8.40 16.20
N GLU A 17 1.04 -7.70 17.31
CA GLU A 17 2.07 -6.66 17.47
C GLU A 17 3.09 -7.07 18.53
N ARG A 18 4.35 -7.18 18.11
CA ARG A 18 5.49 -7.60 18.94
C ARG A 18 6.52 -6.49 19.16
N ARG A 19 6.53 -5.47 18.29
CA ARG A 19 7.67 -4.57 18.11
C ARG A 19 7.56 -3.28 18.92
N THR A 20 6.33 -2.86 19.22
CA THR A 20 6.06 -1.59 19.91
C THR A 20 5.46 -1.81 21.30
N VAL A 21 4.30 -2.45 21.36
CA VAL A 21 3.61 -2.81 22.59
C VAL A 21 2.99 -4.19 22.44
N PRO A 22 3.05 -5.08 23.45
CA PRO A 22 2.38 -6.37 23.41
C PRO A 22 0.86 -6.18 23.25
N ALA A 23 0.36 -6.40 22.04
CA ALA A 23 -1.03 -6.14 21.68
C ALA A 23 -1.46 -6.96 20.46
N VAL A 24 -2.77 -7.07 20.28
CA VAL A 24 -3.37 -7.31 18.97
C VAL A 24 -3.74 -5.96 18.36
N ARG A 25 -3.23 -5.65 17.18
CA ARG A 25 -3.50 -4.42 16.44
C ARG A 25 -4.60 -4.68 15.42
N VAL A 26 -5.72 -3.98 15.56
CA VAL A 26 -6.83 -4.03 14.62
C VAL A 26 -6.83 -2.78 13.74
N ILE A 27 -6.92 -2.98 12.43
CA ILE A 27 -7.15 -1.92 11.44
C ILE A 27 -8.64 -1.58 11.42
N ALA A 28 -8.94 -0.32 11.64
CA ALA A 28 -10.31 0.16 11.82
C ALA A 28 -10.51 1.55 11.19
N ALA A 29 -11.76 1.98 11.10
CA ALA A 29 -12.13 3.35 10.81
C ALA A 29 -13.24 3.81 11.75
N THR A 30 -13.07 4.99 12.34
CA THR A 30 -14.04 5.59 13.26
C THR A 30 -13.90 7.11 13.26
N LYS A 31 -14.72 7.79 14.05
CA LYS A 31 -14.70 9.25 14.20
C LYS A 31 -13.31 9.73 14.61
N THR A 32 -12.78 10.74 13.93
CA THR A 32 -11.40 11.21 14.12
C THR A 32 -11.15 11.79 15.51
N ARG A 33 -12.10 12.58 16.04
CA ARG A 33 -12.02 13.19 17.38
C ARG A 33 -13.15 12.67 18.27
N GLY A 34 -12.80 12.30 19.50
CA GLY A 34 -13.76 11.78 20.47
C GLY A 34 -14.42 10.50 19.98
N ALA A 35 -13.62 9.54 19.51
CA ALA A 35 -14.10 8.21 19.19
C ALA A 35 -14.66 7.53 20.45
N ASP A 36 -15.76 6.79 20.28
CA ASP A 36 -16.37 6.05 21.39
C ASP A 36 -15.36 5.03 21.97
N PRO A 37 -15.26 4.91 23.31
CA PRO A 37 -14.43 3.89 23.92
C PRO A 37 -14.89 2.48 23.55
N VAL A 38 -13.94 1.61 23.25
CA VAL A 38 -14.17 0.21 22.89
C VAL A 38 -13.36 -0.73 23.80
N VAL A 39 -13.78 -1.99 23.86
CA VAL A 39 -13.03 -3.11 24.45
C VAL A 39 -12.84 -4.19 23.38
N CYS A 40 -11.84 -5.04 23.57
CA CYS A 40 -11.63 -6.18 22.68
C CYS A 40 -11.99 -7.48 23.41
N ARG A 41 -12.89 -8.27 22.84
CA ARG A 41 -13.17 -9.62 23.30
C ARG A 41 -12.36 -10.58 22.45
N MET A 42 -11.51 -11.38 23.09
CA MET A 42 -10.60 -12.30 22.41
C MET A 42 -10.85 -13.72 22.91
N TRP A 43 -10.88 -14.66 21.97
CA TRP A 43 -11.01 -16.09 22.20
C TRP A 43 -9.78 -16.78 21.63
N LEU A 44 -8.95 -17.34 22.51
CA LEU A 44 -7.78 -18.12 22.13
C LEU A 44 -8.20 -19.52 21.68
N SER A 45 -7.30 -20.20 20.97
CA SER A 45 -7.49 -21.58 20.50
C SER A 45 -7.57 -22.61 21.64
N ASP A 46 -7.06 -22.27 22.83
CA ASP A 46 -7.10 -23.09 24.04
C ASP A 46 -8.35 -22.82 24.91
N ASN A 47 -9.40 -22.22 24.33
CA ASN A 47 -10.66 -21.83 24.97
C ASN A 47 -10.57 -20.73 26.05
N ARG A 48 -9.39 -20.15 26.31
CA ARG A 48 -9.31 -18.97 27.18
C ARG A 48 -9.97 -17.76 26.51
N THR A 49 -10.78 -17.03 27.27
CA THR A 49 -11.48 -15.82 26.80
C THR A 49 -11.04 -14.61 27.61
N PHE A 50 -10.76 -13.50 26.94
CA PHE A 50 -10.29 -12.26 27.55
C PHE A 50 -11.12 -11.06 27.10
N THR A 51 -11.39 -10.15 28.02
CA THR A 51 -11.86 -8.78 27.71
C THR A 51 -10.70 -7.83 27.93
N LEU A 52 -10.10 -7.37 26.84
CA LEU A 52 -8.90 -6.55 26.83
C LEU A 52 -9.26 -5.06 26.78
N LYS A 53 -8.45 -4.26 27.49
CA LYS A 53 -8.46 -2.80 27.33
C LYS A 53 -8.01 -2.46 25.91
N ALA A 54 -8.79 -1.63 25.23
CA ALA A 54 -8.44 -1.14 23.91
C ALA A 54 -7.93 0.30 23.96
N ARG A 55 -6.92 0.61 23.14
CA ARG A 55 -6.48 1.98 22.87
C ARG A 55 -6.74 2.30 21.40
N VAL A 56 -7.62 3.27 21.14
CA VAL A 56 -7.91 3.77 19.79
C VAL A 56 -6.89 4.87 19.46
N LYS A 57 -6.11 4.68 18.41
CA LYS A 57 -5.11 5.63 17.90
C LYS A 57 -5.45 5.99 16.45
N PRO A 58 -5.92 7.21 16.16
CA PRO A 58 -6.07 7.67 14.78
C PRO A 58 -4.74 7.69 14.04
N ILE A 59 -4.77 7.29 12.76
CA ILE A 59 -3.65 7.45 11.85
C ILE A 59 -3.43 8.95 11.62
N ARG A 60 -2.17 9.37 11.60
CA ARG A 60 -1.77 10.79 11.60
C ARG A 60 -2.24 11.52 10.34
N GLU A 61 -2.16 10.86 9.19
CA GLU A 61 -2.67 11.41 7.92
C GLU A 61 -4.20 11.28 7.83
N ASN A 62 -4.92 12.16 8.51
CA ASN A 62 -6.38 12.13 8.55
C ASN A 62 -7.06 13.41 8.05
N TRP A 63 -6.29 14.49 7.85
CA TRP A 63 -6.79 15.78 7.36
C TRP A 63 -7.91 16.38 8.22
N ASN A 64 -8.01 15.96 9.48
CA ASN A 64 -9.07 16.34 10.40
C ASN A 64 -10.49 16.11 9.87
N LEU A 65 -10.66 15.14 8.96
CA LEU A 65 -11.96 14.74 8.42
C LEU A 65 -12.84 14.10 9.51
N LYS A 66 -14.14 13.94 9.23
CA LYS A 66 -15.11 13.38 10.18
C LYS A 66 -14.71 11.98 10.67
N TYR A 67 -14.27 11.13 9.76
CA TYR A 67 -13.75 9.79 10.02
C TYR A 67 -12.28 9.70 9.60
N SER A 68 -11.55 8.83 10.27
CA SER A 68 -10.17 8.50 9.95
C SER A 68 -9.94 7.00 10.09
N ALA A 69 -8.91 6.52 9.40
CA ALA A 69 -8.35 5.22 9.70
C ALA A 69 -7.70 5.26 11.09
N THR A 70 -7.84 4.18 11.85
CA THR A 70 -7.38 4.08 13.24
C THR A 70 -6.81 2.71 13.53
N TYR A 71 -5.85 2.64 14.42
CA TYR A 71 -5.49 1.42 15.12
C TYR A 71 -6.34 1.25 16.37
N VAL A 72 -6.89 0.06 16.57
CA VAL A 72 -7.36 -0.38 17.89
C VAL A 72 -6.34 -1.34 18.44
N LEU A 73 -5.61 -0.91 19.47
CA LEU A 73 -4.62 -1.72 20.15
C LEU A 73 -5.28 -2.43 21.33
N CYS A 74 -5.53 -3.72 21.18
CA CYS A 74 -6.04 -4.60 22.22
C CYS A 74 -4.86 -5.05 23.08
N LEU A 75 -4.71 -4.40 24.24
CA LEU A 75 -3.50 -4.53 25.06
C LEU A 75 -3.49 -5.89 25.76
N LEU A 76 -2.37 -6.61 25.65
CA LEU A 76 -2.14 -7.90 26.32
C LEU A 76 -1.47 -7.74 27.69
N ARG A 77 -1.26 -6.50 28.13
CA ARG A 77 -0.67 -6.22 29.43
C ARG A 77 -1.56 -6.82 30.53
N ASP A 78 -0.92 -7.41 31.54
CA ASP A 78 -1.56 -7.95 32.74
C ASP A 78 -2.48 -9.18 32.50
N THR A 79 -2.48 -9.78 31.30
CA THR A 79 -3.25 -11.00 31.00
C THR A 79 -2.46 -12.30 31.13
N GLY A 80 -1.12 -12.21 31.16
CA GLY A 80 -0.22 -13.36 31.07
C GLY A 80 -0.13 -13.99 29.66
N VAL A 81 -0.88 -13.49 28.68
CA VAL A 81 -0.87 -13.99 27.29
C VAL A 81 0.27 -13.35 26.50
N LYS A 82 1.15 -14.16 25.93
CA LYS A 82 2.21 -13.67 25.05
C LYS A 82 1.66 -13.36 23.65
N PRO A 83 2.22 -12.37 22.92
CA PRO A 83 1.72 -12.02 21.58
C PRO A 83 1.59 -13.19 20.60
N HIS A 84 2.56 -14.12 20.57
CA HIS A 84 2.51 -15.28 19.67
C HIS A 84 1.36 -16.26 19.98
N GLU A 85 0.90 -16.33 21.23
CA GLU A 85 -0.26 -17.16 21.61
C GLU A 85 -1.57 -16.63 21.02
N THR A 86 -1.57 -15.37 20.55
CA THR A 86 -2.77 -14.77 19.93
C THR A 86 -2.89 -15.09 18.45
N VAL A 87 -1.88 -15.69 17.81
CA VAL A 87 -1.96 -16.06 16.38
C VAL A 87 -3.09 -17.07 16.18
N GLY A 88 -3.99 -16.79 15.24
CA GLY A 88 -5.16 -17.62 14.97
C GLY A 88 -6.33 -17.42 15.95
N ALA A 89 -6.16 -16.61 17.00
CA ALA A 89 -7.24 -16.26 17.91
C ALA A 89 -8.36 -15.50 17.17
N SER A 90 -9.58 -15.60 17.69
CA SER A 90 -10.69 -14.76 17.25
C SER A 90 -10.78 -13.52 18.12
N ILE A 91 -11.02 -12.35 17.50
CA ILE A 91 -11.18 -11.09 18.22
C ILE A 91 -12.36 -10.28 17.70
N SER A 92 -13.13 -9.69 18.63
CA SER A 92 -14.25 -8.80 18.37
C SER A 92 -14.02 -7.48 19.08
N ILE A 93 -14.32 -6.37 18.42
CA ILE A 93 -14.36 -5.03 19.02
C ILE A 93 -15.80 -4.73 19.43
N ALA A 94 -16.00 -4.29 20.67
CA ALA A 94 -17.31 -3.95 21.22
C ALA A 94 -17.27 -2.59 21.94
N ALA A 95 -18.39 -1.88 21.97
CA ALA A 95 -18.50 -0.64 22.74
C ALA A 95 -18.29 -0.91 24.24
N ALA A 96 -17.49 -0.08 24.91
CA ALA A 96 -17.16 -0.27 26.32
C ALA A 96 -18.37 -0.15 27.26
N VAL A 97 -19.42 0.55 26.84
CA VAL A 97 -20.68 0.69 27.61
C VAL A 97 -21.53 -0.58 27.61
N SER A 98 -21.28 -1.52 26.69
CA SER A 98 -22.04 -2.78 26.59
C SER A 98 -21.11 -3.96 26.21
N PRO A 99 -20.10 -4.26 27.05
CA PRO A 99 -19.03 -5.19 26.71
C PRO A 99 -19.54 -6.63 26.52
N ASN A 100 -20.67 -6.97 27.14
CA ASN A 100 -21.24 -8.33 27.08
C ASN A 100 -22.18 -8.57 25.89
N ARG A 101 -22.45 -7.56 25.06
CA ARG A 101 -23.29 -7.73 23.86
C ARG A 101 -22.69 -8.78 22.93
N ALA A 102 -23.56 -9.54 22.26
CA ALA A 102 -23.14 -10.51 21.25
C ALA A 102 -22.24 -9.84 20.19
N PRO A 103 -21.12 -10.48 19.80
CA PRO A 103 -20.19 -9.90 18.84
C PRO A 103 -20.85 -9.75 17.47
N THR A 104 -20.70 -8.57 16.87
CA THR A 104 -21.22 -8.23 15.52
C THR A 104 -20.11 -8.17 14.48
N ASN A 105 -18.91 -8.55 14.89
CA ASN A 105 -17.69 -8.58 14.10
C ASN A 105 -16.78 -9.64 14.72
N LEU A 106 -16.12 -10.43 13.90
CA LEU A 106 -15.19 -11.45 14.34
C LEU A 106 -14.03 -11.47 13.34
N LEU A 107 -12.83 -11.19 13.83
CA LEU A 107 -11.61 -11.15 13.04
C LEU A 107 -10.67 -12.25 13.53
N THR A 108 -10.00 -12.92 12.61
CA THR A 108 -8.87 -13.78 12.94
C THR A 108 -7.62 -12.93 13.11
N VAL A 109 -6.87 -13.18 14.19
CA VAL A 109 -5.59 -12.52 14.45
C VAL A 109 -4.51 -13.15 13.58
N LEU A 110 -3.95 -12.36 12.67
CA LEU A 110 -2.94 -12.80 11.71
C LEU A 110 -1.52 -12.59 12.25
N ASP A 111 -0.63 -13.50 11.89
CA ASP A 111 0.78 -13.38 12.25
C ASP A 111 1.50 -12.34 11.37
N THR A 112 2.45 -11.65 12.01
CA THR A 112 3.33 -10.63 11.43
C THR A 112 4.80 -11.04 11.49
N GLU A 113 5.10 -12.23 12.01
CA GLU A 113 6.46 -12.77 12.04
C GLU A 113 6.96 -13.04 10.60
N PRO A 114 8.11 -12.47 10.20
CA PRO A 114 8.72 -12.74 8.90
C PRO A 114 9.02 -14.23 8.70
N LYS A 115 8.59 -14.80 7.56
CA LYS A 115 8.99 -16.15 7.16
C LYS A 115 10.43 -16.13 6.61
N SER A 116 11.12 -17.26 6.71
CA SER A 116 12.45 -17.44 6.11
C SER A 116 12.37 -17.40 4.57
N GLY A 117 13.37 -16.80 3.92
CA GLY A 117 13.51 -16.82 2.46
C GLY A 117 12.68 -15.75 1.74
N ILE A 118 12.19 -14.74 2.46
CA ILE A 118 11.42 -13.62 1.88
C ILE A 118 12.31 -12.42 1.55
N GLU A 119 13.58 -12.43 1.93
CA GLU A 119 14.45 -11.25 1.98
C GLU A 119 14.59 -10.51 0.64
N GLU A 120 14.46 -11.26 -0.47
CA GLU A 120 14.57 -10.78 -1.85
C GLU A 120 13.20 -10.57 -2.54
N THR A 121 12.08 -10.81 -1.85
CA THR A 121 10.74 -10.57 -2.42
C THR A 121 10.37 -9.09 -2.36
N LEU A 122 9.67 -8.61 -3.39
CA LEU A 122 9.15 -7.25 -3.46
C LEU A 122 7.65 -7.31 -3.67
N HIS A 123 6.90 -6.90 -2.65
CA HIS A 123 5.45 -6.80 -2.72
C HIS A 123 5.06 -5.35 -2.97
N VAL A 124 3.90 -5.12 -3.60
CA VAL A 124 3.39 -3.79 -3.93
C VAL A 124 2.02 -3.57 -3.29
N CYS A 125 1.86 -2.44 -2.60
CA CYS A 125 0.58 -1.93 -2.12
C CYS A 125 0.09 -0.80 -3.01
N VAL A 126 -1.17 -0.87 -3.44
CA VAL A 126 -1.85 0.23 -4.11
C VAL A 126 -3.05 0.71 -3.30
N LYS A 127 -3.48 1.95 -3.55
CA LYS A 127 -4.70 2.50 -2.97
C LYS A 127 -5.96 1.75 -3.47
N PRO A 128 -7.10 1.86 -2.78
CA PRO A 128 -8.35 1.24 -3.26
C PRO A 128 -8.78 1.73 -4.64
N PHE A 129 -9.24 0.79 -5.46
CA PHE A 129 -9.90 1.08 -6.73
C PHE A 129 -11.32 1.53 -6.50
N HIS A 130 -11.70 2.66 -7.10
CA HIS A 130 -12.95 3.36 -6.84
C HIS A 130 -13.52 3.96 -8.14
N PHE A 131 -14.79 4.41 -8.14
CA PHE A 131 -15.47 5.01 -9.29
C PHE A 131 -15.43 4.15 -10.57
N SER A 132 -15.70 2.85 -10.44
CA SER A 132 -15.72 1.90 -11.56
C SER A 132 -14.43 1.98 -12.40
N TYR A 133 -13.27 1.91 -11.75
CA TYR A 133 -11.98 2.05 -12.43
C TYR A 133 -11.90 1.12 -13.65
N SER A 134 -11.62 1.70 -14.83
CA SER A 134 -11.83 1.08 -16.15
C SER A 134 -10.63 1.29 -17.09
N ARG A 135 -9.42 0.97 -16.63
CA ARG A 135 -8.19 1.10 -17.42
C ARG A 135 -7.34 -0.15 -17.36
N ASP A 136 -7.89 -1.22 -17.90
CA ASP A 136 -7.31 -2.55 -17.97
C ASP A 136 -6.00 -2.58 -18.78
N GLU A 137 -5.92 -1.97 -19.97
CA GLU A 137 -4.67 -1.94 -20.74
C GLU A 137 -3.53 -1.21 -20.01
N TRP A 138 -3.85 -0.06 -19.41
CA TRP A 138 -2.91 0.70 -18.60
C TRP A 138 -2.44 -0.11 -17.39
N LEU A 139 -3.38 -0.76 -16.71
CA LEU A 139 -3.09 -1.52 -15.51
C LEU A 139 -2.23 -2.75 -15.85
N MET A 140 -2.46 -3.40 -16.98
CA MET A 140 -1.64 -4.51 -17.48
C MET A 140 -0.20 -4.06 -17.77
N GLU A 141 0.00 -2.95 -18.48
CA GLU A 141 1.34 -2.39 -18.71
C GLU A 141 2.05 -2.08 -17.37
N TRP A 142 1.33 -1.47 -16.44
CA TRP A 142 1.86 -1.17 -15.11
C TRP A 142 2.23 -2.42 -14.32
N PHE A 143 1.40 -3.48 -14.37
CA PHE A 143 1.68 -4.76 -13.71
C PHE A 143 2.95 -5.39 -14.26
N GLU A 144 3.02 -5.58 -15.57
CA GLU A 144 4.15 -6.26 -16.20
C GLU A 144 5.45 -5.47 -16.02
N LEU A 145 5.41 -4.14 -16.03
CA LEU A 145 6.58 -3.33 -15.74
C LEU A 145 7.03 -3.48 -14.28
N ASN A 146 6.12 -3.49 -13.32
CA ASN A 146 6.49 -3.73 -11.92
C ASN A 146 7.06 -5.15 -11.72
N ARG A 147 6.54 -6.15 -12.44
CA ARG A 147 7.10 -7.52 -12.43
C ARG A 147 8.52 -7.55 -12.98
N LEU A 148 8.78 -6.85 -14.09
CA LEU A 148 10.14 -6.67 -14.62
C LEU A 148 11.09 -5.97 -13.64
N LEU A 149 10.56 -5.09 -12.80
CA LEU A 149 11.30 -4.42 -11.74
C LEU A 149 11.49 -5.29 -10.49
N GLY A 150 11.01 -6.54 -10.50
CA GLY A 150 11.19 -7.53 -9.44
C GLY A 150 9.99 -7.67 -8.50
N ALA A 151 8.84 -7.04 -8.78
CA ALA A 151 7.64 -7.25 -7.97
C ALA A 151 7.14 -8.69 -8.10
N SER A 152 7.00 -9.37 -6.97
CA SER A 152 6.56 -10.76 -6.88
C SER A 152 5.11 -10.91 -6.44
N HIS A 153 4.52 -9.88 -5.82
CA HIS A 153 3.13 -9.92 -5.36
C HIS A 153 2.51 -8.52 -5.23
N PHE A 154 1.19 -8.43 -5.38
CA PHE A 154 0.44 -7.18 -5.36
C PHE A 154 -0.78 -7.29 -4.43
N TYR A 155 -0.93 -6.32 -3.53
CA TYR A 155 -2.12 -6.17 -2.70
C TYR A 155 -3.02 -5.07 -3.26
N MET A 156 -4.26 -5.45 -3.55
CA MET A 156 -5.22 -4.59 -4.22
C MET A 156 -6.54 -4.61 -3.47
N TYR A 157 -7.24 -3.47 -3.47
CA TYR A 157 -8.47 -3.28 -2.70
C TYR A 157 -9.60 -2.89 -3.65
N ASN A 158 -10.62 -3.74 -3.76
CA ASN A 158 -11.76 -3.57 -4.65
C ASN A 158 -12.92 -2.87 -3.92
N GLU A 159 -13.07 -1.56 -4.15
CA GLU A 159 -14.31 -0.83 -3.83
C GLU A 159 -15.24 -0.83 -5.04
N SER A 160 -14.73 -0.41 -6.20
CA SER A 160 -15.48 -0.37 -7.45
C SER A 160 -14.57 -0.49 -8.67
N LEU A 161 -14.80 -1.54 -9.47
CA LEU A 161 -14.06 -1.90 -10.68
C LEU A 161 -15.02 -2.08 -11.87
N SER A 162 -14.55 -1.80 -13.09
CA SER A 162 -15.23 -2.26 -14.31
C SER A 162 -15.07 -3.77 -14.51
N ALA A 163 -15.91 -4.37 -15.35
CA ALA A 163 -15.83 -5.80 -15.67
C ALA A 163 -14.48 -6.20 -16.33
N PRO A 164 -13.92 -5.46 -17.31
CA PRO A 164 -12.60 -5.76 -17.86
C PRO A 164 -11.49 -5.76 -16.81
N VAL A 165 -11.45 -4.76 -15.93
CA VAL A 165 -10.43 -4.69 -14.87
C VAL A 165 -10.62 -5.80 -13.83
N ALA A 166 -11.86 -6.10 -13.45
CA ALA A 166 -12.14 -7.21 -12.55
C ALA A 166 -11.65 -8.55 -13.13
N CYS A 167 -11.83 -8.78 -14.44
CA CYS A 167 -11.33 -9.97 -15.13
C CYS A 167 -9.80 -10.01 -15.19
N LEU A 168 -9.13 -8.90 -15.51
CA LEU A 168 -7.67 -8.77 -15.49
C LEU A 168 -7.09 -9.10 -14.10
N LEU A 169 -7.66 -8.55 -13.03
CA LEU A 169 -7.20 -8.82 -11.68
C LEU A 169 -7.45 -10.26 -11.25
N GLU A 170 -8.57 -10.86 -11.67
CA GLU A 170 -8.85 -12.27 -11.44
C GLU A 170 -7.85 -13.18 -12.16
N HIS A 171 -7.44 -12.82 -13.37
CA HIS A 171 -6.40 -13.52 -14.12
C HIS A 171 -5.08 -13.56 -13.33
N TYR A 172 -4.58 -12.41 -12.89
CA TYR A 172 -3.35 -12.35 -12.08
C TYR A 172 -3.51 -12.96 -10.67
N ARG A 173 -4.71 -12.93 -10.09
CA ARG A 173 -5.02 -13.62 -8.83
C ARG A 173 -4.86 -15.12 -8.96
N LYS A 174 -5.33 -15.72 -10.07
CA LYS A 174 -5.17 -17.16 -10.36
C LYS A 174 -3.72 -17.58 -10.55
N GLN A 175 -2.85 -16.67 -11.01
CA GLN A 175 -1.40 -16.89 -11.08
C GLN A 175 -0.70 -16.76 -9.71
N GLY A 176 -1.40 -16.40 -8.63
CA GLY A 176 -0.81 -16.16 -7.31
C GLY A 176 -0.11 -14.81 -7.16
N LEU A 177 -0.24 -13.90 -8.14
CA LEU A 177 0.44 -12.60 -8.15
C LEU A 177 -0.35 -11.51 -7.42
N VAL A 178 -1.67 -11.65 -7.29
CA VAL A 178 -2.54 -10.62 -6.70
C VAL A 178 -3.32 -11.18 -5.52
N THR A 179 -3.28 -10.46 -4.40
CA THR A 179 -4.28 -10.55 -3.34
C THR A 179 -5.30 -9.44 -3.54
N LEU A 180 -6.46 -9.77 -4.10
CA LEU A 180 -7.59 -8.85 -4.29
C LEU A 180 -8.53 -8.91 -3.09
N LEU A 181 -8.60 -7.81 -2.34
CA LEU A 181 -9.34 -7.72 -1.10
C LEU A 181 -10.66 -6.94 -1.32
N PRO A 182 -11.79 -7.43 -0.78
CA PRO A 182 -13.02 -6.66 -0.79
C PRO A 182 -12.85 -5.40 0.07
N TRP A 183 -13.29 -4.25 -0.44
CA TRP A 183 -13.09 -2.97 0.22
C TRP A 183 -14.33 -2.09 0.12
N LYS A 184 -15.27 -2.26 1.06
CA LYS A 184 -16.47 -1.41 1.13
C LYS A 184 -16.55 -0.73 2.48
N LEU A 185 -16.25 0.56 2.51
CA LEU A 185 -16.50 1.43 3.65
C LEU A 185 -17.81 2.19 3.43
N PRO A 186 -18.86 1.99 4.24
CA PRO A 186 -20.07 2.79 4.19
C PRO A 186 -19.85 4.13 4.93
N ILE A 187 -18.89 4.91 4.42
CA ILE A 187 -18.53 6.26 4.84
C ILE A 187 -18.43 7.09 3.56
N VAL A 188 -18.96 8.32 3.57
CA VAL A 188 -18.96 9.15 2.36
C VAL A 188 -17.52 9.54 2.00
N SER A 189 -16.97 8.94 0.95
CA SER A 189 -15.59 9.18 0.51
C SER A 189 -15.36 10.63 0.08
N LYS A 190 -14.11 11.09 0.23
CA LYS A 190 -13.59 12.44 -0.07
C LYS A 190 -14.21 13.59 0.73
N ILE A 191 -15.32 13.36 1.44
CA ILE A 191 -15.99 14.31 2.31
C ILE A 191 -15.78 13.92 3.77
N GLU A 192 -16.14 12.69 4.13
CA GLU A 192 -16.06 12.21 5.50
C GLU A 192 -14.79 11.42 5.79
N ILE A 193 -14.20 10.79 4.77
CA ILE A 193 -12.92 10.06 4.85
C ILE A 193 -12.13 10.22 3.54
N ARG A 194 -10.80 10.23 3.62
CA ARG A 194 -9.93 10.40 2.45
C ARG A 194 -9.89 9.13 1.59
N THR A 195 -10.19 9.27 0.28
CA THR A 195 -10.01 8.25 -0.77
C THR A 195 -10.44 6.85 -0.32
N GLU A 196 -11.73 6.65 -0.06
CA GLU A 196 -12.29 5.34 0.27
C GLU A 196 -11.62 4.70 1.51
N GLY A 197 -10.96 5.50 2.38
CA GLY A 197 -10.19 5.00 3.50
C GLY A 197 -8.80 4.49 3.13
N GLN A 198 -8.12 5.07 2.13
CA GLN A 198 -6.80 4.63 1.64
C GLN A 198 -5.77 4.38 2.75
N PHE A 199 -5.80 5.14 3.84
CA PHE A 199 -4.86 4.96 4.94
C PHE A 199 -5.13 3.70 5.77
N ALA A 200 -6.39 3.25 5.85
CA ALA A 200 -6.70 1.94 6.41
C ALA A 200 -6.20 0.84 5.47
N ALA A 201 -6.36 1.00 4.16
CA ALA A 201 -5.88 0.04 3.16
C ALA A 201 -4.34 -0.08 3.15
N PHE A 202 -3.61 1.04 3.13
CA PHE A 202 -2.14 1.02 3.21
C PHE A 202 -1.64 0.33 4.47
N ASN A 203 -2.26 0.61 5.61
CA ASN A 203 -1.82 -0.02 6.85
C ASN A 203 -2.27 -1.47 6.96
N ASP A 204 -3.45 -1.87 6.45
CA ASP A 204 -3.77 -3.30 6.25
C ASP A 204 -2.70 -3.99 5.40
N CYS A 205 -2.32 -3.41 4.26
CA CYS A 205 -1.31 -3.95 3.37
C CYS A 205 0.06 -4.10 4.05
N LEU A 206 0.46 -3.08 4.83
CA LEU A 206 1.66 -3.13 5.65
C LEU A 206 1.68 -4.37 6.53
N TYR A 207 0.69 -4.53 7.40
CA TYR A 207 0.68 -5.64 8.36
C TYR A 207 0.44 -7.00 7.69
N ARG A 208 -0.36 -7.06 6.63
CA ARG A 208 -0.60 -8.27 5.83
C ARG A 208 0.65 -8.79 5.14
N SER A 209 1.52 -7.90 4.70
CA SER A 209 2.75 -8.25 3.99
C SER A 209 3.92 -8.59 4.91
N MET A 210 3.86 -8.26 6.20
CA MET A 210 5.00 -8.43 7.13
C MET A 210 5.59 -9.83 7.16
N SER A 211 4.75 -10.87 7.05
CA SER A 211 5.20 -12.26 7.12
C SER A 211 5.73 -12.81 5.80
N SER A 212 5.50 -12.14 4.66
CA SER A 212 5.77 -12.68 3.32
C SER A 212 6.61 -11.79 2.40
N ALA A 213 6.76 -10.50 2.74
CA ALA A 213 7.49 -9.54 1.93
C ALA A 213 8.82 -9.15 2.56
N GLY A 214 9.92 -9.35 1.85
CA GLY A 214 11.20 -8.75 2.19
C GLY A 214 11.16 -7.24 2.01
N TRP A 215 10.57 -6.77 0.93
CA TRP A 215 10.36 -5.37 0.62
C TRP A 215 8.90 -5.10 0.28
N LEU A 216 8.41 -3.93 0.71
CA LEU A 216 7.09 -3.43 0.37
C LEU A 216 7.21 -2.07 -0.30
N LEU A 217 6.66 -1.98 -1.49
CA LEU A 217 6.55 -0.77 -2.28
C LEU A 217 5.14 -0.20 -2.14
N VAL A 218 5.02 1.10 -1.87
CA VAL A 218 3.73 1.79 -1.79
C VAL A 218 3.68 2.82 -2.90
N ILE A 219 2.88 2.55 -3.94
CA ILE A 219 2.76 3.36 -5.16
C ILE A 219 1.31 3.34 -5.67
N ASP A 220 0.96 4.29 -6.53
CA ASP A 220 -0.30 4.29 -7.27
C ASP A 220 -0.15 3.57 -8.64
N VAL A 221 -1.26 3.20 -9.27
CA VAL A 221 -1.25 2.50 -10.58
C VAL A 221 -0.85 3.39 -11.76
N ASP A 222 -0.60 4.68 -11.53
CA ASP A 222 -0.03 5.64 -12.48
C ASP A 222 1.42 6.02 -12.15
N GLU A 223 2.04 5.30 -11.23
CA GLU A 223 3.35 5.57 -10.66
C GLU A 223 4.28 4.36 -10.81
N VAL A 224 5.53 4.58 -11.25
CA VAL A 224 6.55 3.53 -11.37
C VAL A 224 7.89 4.07 -10.89
N ILE A 225 8.59 3.35 -10.03
CA ILE A 225 9.95 3.74 -9.60
C ILE A 225 10.95 3.05 -10.50
N LEU A 226 11.74 3.83 -11.25
CA LEU A 226 12.73 3.31 -12.17
C LEU A 226 14.15 3.52 -11.60
N PRO A 227 14.90 2.44 -11.35
CA PRO A 227 16.34 2.51 -11.14
C PRO A 227 17.04 3.03 -12.41
N ARG A 228 18.08 3.83 -12.23
CA ARG A 228 18.90 4.35 -13.34
C ARG A 228 20.11 3.49 -13.66
N ARG A 229 20.59 2.69 -12.70
CA ARG A 229 21.77 1.82 -12.86
C ARG A 229 21.35 0.36 -12.86
N GLU A 230 20.73 -0.09 -11.78
CA GLU A 230 20.28 -1.47 -11.61
C GLU A 230 19.12 -1.81 -12.56
N ARG A 231 18.88 -3.11 -12.78
CA ARG A 231 17.80 -3.63 -13.62
C ARG A 231 16.48 -3.83 -12.86
N THR A 232 16.55 -4.03 -11.55
CA THR A 232 15.38 -4.27 -10.68
C THR A 232 15.44 -3.39 -9.44
N LEU A 233 14.27 -3.17 -8.82
CA LEU A 233 14.16 -2.43 -7.57
C LEU A 233 14.79 -3.19 -6.40
N VAL A 234 14.67 -4.52 -6.36
CA VAL A 234 15.32 -5.35 -5.34
C VAL A 234 16.83 -5.17 -5.39
N ALA A 235 17.44 -5.25 -6.59
CA ALA A 235 18.89 -5.03 -6.75
C ALA A 235 19.31 -3.63 -6.30
N LEU A 236 18.53 -2.59 -6.64
CA LEU A 236 18.77 -1.23 -6.15
C LEU A 236 18.72 -1.15 -4.63
N LEU A 237 17.67 -1.69 -4.00
CA LEU A 237 17.47 -1.63 -2.55
C LEU A 237 18.57 -2.40 -1.79
N THR A 238 18.98 -3.56 -2.30
CA THR A 238 20.11 -4.33 -1.78
C THR A 238 21.41 -3.53 -1.89
N ALA A 239 21.70 -2.94 -3.06
CA ALA A 239 22.89 -2.11 -3.26
C ALA A 239 22.90 -0.86 -2.38
N LEU A 240 21.76 -0.21 -2.17
CA LEU A 240 21.64 0.95 -1.29
C LEU A 240 21.91 0.58 0.16
N ARG A 241 21.41 -0.56 0.65
CA ARG A 241 21.69 -1.03 2.02
C ARG A 241 23.15 -1.45 2.20
N ALA A 242 23.74 -2.13 1.22
CA ALA A 242 25.12 -2.60 1.28
C ALA A 242 26.16 -1.47 1.37
N ALA A 243 25.78 -0.25 0.96
CA ALA A 243 26.65 0.93 1.06
C ALA A 243 26.86 1.44 2.50
N TYR A 244 26.14 0.92 3.51
CA TYR A 244 26.24 1.36 4.90
C TYR A 244 27.21 0.48 5.71
N ASN A 245 28.12 1.13 6.45
CA ASN A 245 29.04 0.48 7.38
C ASN A 245 28.94 1.15 8.77
N PRO A 246 28.62 0.42 9.86
CA PRO A 246 28.25 -1.00 9.87
C PRO A 246 26.87 -1.26 9.22
N PRO A 247 26.61 -2.49 8.73
CA PRO A 247 25.31 -2.85 8.13
C PRO A 247 24.10 -2.61 9.03
N SER A 248 24.29 -2.61 10.36
CA SER A 248 23.24 -2.29 11.34
C SER A 248 22.71 -0.85 11.25
N LYS A 249 23.44 0.07 10.60
CA LYS A 249 22.97 1.44 10.33
C LYS A 249 22.20 1.58 9.02
N ALA A 250 22.06 0.51 8.23
CA ALA A 250 21.37 0.57 6.96
C ALA A 250 19.88 0.92 7.14
N PRO A 251 19.35 1.94 6.46
CA PRO A 251 17.97 2.36 6.59
C PRO A 251 17.02 1.26 6.11
N SER A 252 15.87 1.17 6.76
CA SER A 252 14.83 0.19 6.44
C SER A 252 13.83 0.71 5.41
N ALA A 253 13.82 2.02 5.13
CA ALA A 253 12.95 2.63 4.13
C ALA A 253 13.69 3.63 3.23
N PHE A 254 13.31 3.63 1.95
CA PHE A 254 13.91 4.42 0.89
C PHE A 254 12.81 5.21 0.18
N LEU A 255 12.94 6.55 0.19
CA LEU A 255 11.98 7.47 -0.41
C LEU A 255 12.47 7.96 -1.77
N PHE A 256 11.61 7.90 -2.79
CA PHE A 256 11.89 8.27 -4.17
C PHE A 256 11.17 9.57 -4.52
N ARG A 257 11.91 10.55 -5.04
CA ARG A 257 11.37 11.86 -5.44
C ARG A 257 10.49 11.71 -6.68
N ASN A 258 9.39 12.46 -6.70
CA ASN A 258 8.42 12.43 -7.78
C ASN A 258 8.83 13.29 -8.98
N ALA A 259 8.64 12.76 -10.19
CA ALA A 259 8.64 13.52 -11.42
C ALA A 259 7.36 13.25 -12.22
N PHE A 260 6.70 14.33 -12.65
CA PHE A 260 5.50 14.22 -13.47
C PHE A 260 5.83 14.04 -14.95
N PHE A 261 5.19 13.05 -15.55
CA PHE A 261 5.16 12.77 -16.98
C PHE A 261 3.72 12.97 -17.47
N TYR A 262 3.40 14.12 -18.06
CA TYR A 262 2.03 14.38 -18.50
C TYR A 262 1.74 13.71 -19.83
N LEU A 263 0.62 12.97 -19.91
CA LEU A 263 0.20 12.28 -21.13
C LEU A 263 -0.22 13.24 -22.26
N ARG A 264 -0.45 14.52 -21.93
CA ARG A 264 -0.78 15.56 -22.91
C ARG A 264 0.44 16.14 -23.63
N TRP A 265 1.66 15.84 -23.17
CA TRP A 265 2.83 16.13 -23.99
C TRP A 265 2.91 15.15 -25.16
N GLU A 266 3.54 15.59 -26.24
CA GLU A 266 3.79 14.77 -27.42
C GLU A 266 4.54 13.49 -27.06
N ASP A 267 4.26 12.45 -27.85
CA ASP A 267 4.98 11.19 -27.76
C ASP A 267 6.44 11.37 -28.21
N ASP A 268 7.33 10.62 -27.59
CA ASP A 268 8.72 10.52 -28.01
C ASP A 268 8.81 9.79 -29.36
N VAL A 269 9.36 10.46 -30.37
CA VAL A 269 9.55 9.89 -31.70
C VAL A 269 10.55 8.73 -31.71
N GLU A 270 11.39 8.62 -30.67
CA GLU A 270 12.34 7.54 -30.48
C GLU A 270 11.78 6.41 -29.60
N ALA A 271 10.46 6.39 -29.32
CA ALA A 271 9.85 5.34 -28.51
C ALA A 271 9.99 3.95 -29.18
N PRO A 272 10.67 2.97 -28.57
CA PRO A 272 10.89 1.66 -29.17
C PRO A 272 9.64 0.77 -29.17
N ALA A 273 8.63 1.09 -28.36
CA ALA A 273 7.38 0.36 -28.28
C ALA A 273 6.16 1.30 -28.13
N PRO A 274 4.96 0.90 -28.59
CA PRO A 274 3.73 1.71 -28.49
C PRO A 274 3.12 1.76 -27.06
N LEU A 275 3.94 1.52 -26.04
CA LEU A 275 3.55 1.53 -24.62
C LEU A 275 3.58 2.95 -24.05
N VAL A 276 2.76 3.24 -23.04
CA VAL A 276 2.71 4.58 -22.42
C VAL A 276 4.06 4.97 -21.83
N THR A 277 4.67 4.07 -21.07
CA THR A 277 5.96 4.28 -20.41
C THR A 277 7.10 4.48 -21.41
N SER A 278 6.98 3.91 -22.60
CA SER A 278 7.90 4.06 -23.74
C SER A 278 7.70 5.38 -24.47
N ARG A 279 6.45 5.78 -24.73
CA ARG A 279 6.12 7.00 -25.49
C ARG A 279 6.21 8.28 -24.68
N LYS A 280 5.89 8.25 -23.38
CA LYS A 280 5.82 9.43 -22.53
C LYS A 280 7.11 9.60 -21.74
N THR A 281 8.12 10.20 -22.37
CA THR A 281 9.46 10.39 -21.80
C THR A 281 9.72 11.81 -21.31
N ARG A 282 8.86 12.77 -21.68
CA ARG A 282 8.98 14.14 -21.18
C ARG A 282 8.49 14.23 -19.74
N ARG A 283 9.30 14.85 -18.87
CA ARG A 283 8.96 15.15 -17.48
C ARG A 283 9.31 16.58 -17.07
N TRP A 284 8.79 17.05 -15.95
CA TRP A 284 9.34 18.24 -15.29
C TRP A 284 10.85 18.10 -15.05
N ALA A 285 11.60 19.16 -15.34
CA ALA A 285 13.06 19.16 -15.25
C ALA A 285 13.54 18.91 -13.82
N ALA A 286 12.94 19.61 -12.84
CA ALA A 286 13.22 19.45 -11.43
C ALA A 286 12.22 18.48 -10.76
N PRO A 287 12.69 17.36 -10.18
CA PRO A 287 11.84 16.51 -9.35
C PRO A 287 11.34 17.25 -8.10
N HIS A 288 10.19 16.83 -7.58
CA HIS A 288 9.61 17.37 -6.35
C HIS A 288 10.56 17.21 -5.17
N ALA A 289 10.51 18.12 -4.19
CA ALA A 289 11.23 17.96 -2.93
C ALA A 289 10.90 16.62 -2.25
N LEU A 290 11.83 16.09 -1.46
CA LEU A 290 11.61 14.84 -0.72
C LEU A 290 10.38 14.97 0.20
N LYS A 291 9.58 13.90 0.30
CA LYS A 291 8.28 13.84 1.00
C LYS A 291 7.15 14.65 0.35
N ASN A 292 7.43 15.51 -0.63
CA ASN A 292 6.40 16.09 -1.48
C ASN A 292 6.12 15.13 -2.65
N ARG A 293 4.98 14.44 -2.58
CA ARG A 293 4.56 13.43 -3.56
C ARG A 293 5.50 12.23 -3.73
N SER A 294 6.49 12.08 -2.85
CA SER A 294 7.38 10.92 -2.89
C SER A 294 6.60 9.62 -2.73
N LYS A 295 7.19 8.52 -3.18
CA LYS A 295 6.76 7.16 -2.85
C LYS A 295 7.95 6.40 -2.30
N TYR A 296 7.72 5.21 -1.75
CA TYR A 296 8.76 4.58 -0.95
C TYR A 296 8.68 3.06 -0.99
N ALA A 297 9.85 2.46 -0.81
CA ALA A 297 10.03 1.05 -0.54
C ALA A 297 10.55 0.89 0.89
N LEU A 298 10.09 -0.14 1.62
CA LEU A 298 10.51 -0.38 3.00
C LEU A 298 10.60 -1.86 3.35
N ARG A 299 11.31 -2.20 4.42
CA ARG A 299 11.17 -3.47 5.14
C ARG A 299 9.88 -3.41 5.97
N PRO A 300 8.85 -4.23 5.70
CA PRO A 300 7.55 -4.14 6.40
C PRO A 300 7.65 -4.23 7.92
N HIS A 301 8.48 -5.16 8.40
CA HIS A 301 8.67 -5.40 9.83
C HIS A 301 9.23 -4.16 10.56
N ASP A 302 9.89 -3.24 9.85
CA ASP A 302 10.49 -2.03 10.44
C ASP A 302 9.56 -0.79 10.39
N ALA A 303 8.31 -0.95 9.95
CA ALA A 303 7.34 0.14 9.89
C ALA A 303 6.11 -0.09 10.77
N VAL A 304 5.59 1.01 11.32
CA VAL A 304 4.43 1.02 12.22
C VAL A 304 3.25 1.73 11.57
N GLU A 305 3.49 2.82 10.83
CA GLU A 305 2.42 3.61 10.19
C GLU A 305 2.85 4.17 8.84
N LEU A 306 2.13 3.76 7.80
CA LEU A 306 2.27 4.23 6.43
C LEU A 306 1.42 5.48 6.18
N GLY A 307 1.98 6.43 5.43
CA GLY A 307 1.28 7.56 4.83
C GLY A 307 1.26 7.46 3.30
N ASN A 308 0.67 8.45 2.63
CA ASN A 308 0.60 8.43 1.16
C ASN A 308 1.94 8.75 0.50
N HIS A 309 2.73 9.65 1.10
CA HIS A 309 3.98 10.14 0.50
C HIS A 309 5.26 9.85 1.29
N PHE A 310 5.11 9.45 2.54
CA PHE A 310 6.19 9.08 3.43
C PHE A 310 5.63 8.22 4.58
N LEU A 311 6.53 7.57 5.33
CA LEU A 311 6.17 6.82 6.51
C LEU A 311 6.01 7.76 7.70
N TRP A 312 4.93 7.60 8.47
CA TRP A 312 4.65 8.41 9.65
C TRP A 312 5.33 7.89 10.91
N GLU A 313 5.52 6.58 10.99
CA GLU A 313 6.12 5.94 12.16
C GLU A 313 6.88 4.66 11.74
N LEU A 314 8.14 4.60 12.16
CA LEU A 314 9.02 3.45 12.02
C LEU A 314 9.11 2.71 13.36
N ALA A 315 9.48 1.43 13.32
CA ALA A 315 9.78 0.66 14.52
C ALA A 315 11.02 1.21 15.26
N PRO A 316 11.19 0.95 16.56
CA PRO A 316 12.39 1.37 17.29
C PRO A 316 13.69 0.94 16.60
N GLY A 317 14.64 1.86 16.45
CA GLY A 317 15.93 1.60 15.78
C GLY A 317 15.91 1.67 14.25
N ALA A 318 14.73 1.68 13.63
CA ALA A 318 14.59 1.81 12.18
C ALA A 318 14.69 3.26 11.71
N SER A 319 15.17 3.46 10.47
CA SER A 319 15.35 4.77 9.86
C SER A 319 14.98 4.78 8.37
N SER A 320 14.77 5.98 7.83
CA SER A 320 14.46 6.18 6.41
C SER A 320 15.36 7.22 5.77
N VAL A 321 15.62 7.08 4.48
CA VAL A 321 16.47 8.01 3.71
C VAL A 321 15.85 8.32 2.34
N GLY A 322 16.15 9.51 1.82
CA GLY A 322 15.85 9.84 0.43
C GLY A 322 16.86 9.21 -0.53
N VAL A 323 16.37 8.64 -1.62
CA VAL A 323 17.21 8.10 -2.69
C VAL A 323 17.61 9.25 -3.63
N PRO A 324 18.91 9.41 -3.95
CA PRO A 324 19.36 10.38 -4.95
C PRO A 324 18.69 10.13 -6.31
N SER A 325 18.31 11.21 -7.01
CA SER A 325 17.62 11.14 -8.31
C SER A 325 18.43 10.44 -9.39
N GLU A 326 19.75 10.38 -9.23
CA GLU A 326 20.72 9.75 -10.12
C GLU A 326 20.76 8.23 -9.93
N ARG A 327 20.19 7.72 -8.83
CA ARG A 327 20.04 6.29 -8.55
C ARG A 327 18.67 5.77 -8.96
N ALA A 328 17.62 6.50 -8.64
CA ALA A 328 16.26 6.17 -9.06
C ALA A 328 15.34 7.38 -8.99
N LEU A 329 14.26 7.35 -9.78
CA LEU A 329 13.25 8.39 -9.80
C LEU A 329 11.86 7.76 -9.85
N LEU A 330 10.90 8.37 -9.16
CA LEU A 330 9.50 8.02 -9.32
C LEU A 330 8.95 8.71 -10.57
N HIS A 331 8.53 7.91 -11.54
CA HIS A 331 7.83 8.34 -12.74
C HIS A 331 6.33 8.34 -12.46
N HIS A 332 5.70 9.51 -12.47
CA HIS A 332 4.26 9.66 -12.25
C HIS A 332 3.58 10.13 -13.53
N TYR A 333 2.87 9.21 -14.18
CA TYR A 333 2.22 9.42 -15.47
C TYR A 333 0.82 10.01 -15.30
N ARG A 334 0.65 11.28 -15.67
CA ARG A 334 -0.53 12.08 -15.31
C ARG A 334 -1.33 12.47 -16.54
N ILE A 335 -2.64 12.22 -16.54
CA ILE A 335 -3.53 12.70 -17.61
C ILE A 335 -3.79 14.20 -17.52
N ALA A 336 -4.00 14.68 -16.30
CA ALA A 336 -4.41 16.05 -16.03
C ALA A 336 -3.44 16.75 -15.07
N CYS A 337 -3.31 18.06 -15.24
CA CYS A 337 -2.66 18.92 -14.27
C CYS A 337 -3.37 18.84 -12.91
N GLU A 338 -2.59 19.01 -11.84
CA GLU A 338 -2.94 18.79 -10.44
C GLU A 338 -3.96 19.81 -9.95
N TYR A 339 -3.95 20.99 -10.55
CA TYR A 339 -4.81 22.12 -10.22
C TYR A 339 -5.82 22.44 -11.34
N GLY A 340 -6.02 21.50 -12.28
CA GLY A 340 -6.79 21.77 -13.49
C GLY A 340 -6.03 22.61 -14.52
N GLY A 341 -6.66 22.90 -15.66
CA GLY A 341 -6.06 23.68 -16.75
C GLY A 341 -4.86 22.98 -17.43
N MET A 342 -3.94 23.78 -17.98
CA MET A 342 -2.76 23.32 -18.74
C MET A 342 -1.43 23.93 -18.29
N GLN A 343 -1.41 24.70 -17.19
CA GLN A 343 -0.20 25.36 -16.69
C GLN A 343 0.93 24.39 -16.34
N CYS A 344 0.61 23.15 -15.97
CA CYS A 344 1.65 22.15 -15.70
C CYS A 344 2.51 21.79 -16.93
N LEU A 345 2.00 22.05 -18.14
CA LEU A 345 2.71 21.74 -19.40
C LEU A 345 3.71 22.84 -19.80
N THR A 346 3.62 24.03 -19.19
CA THR A 346 4.51 25.18 -19.49
C THR A 346 5.72 25.25 -18.56
N VAL A 347 5.74 24.43 -17.50
CA VAL A 347 6.87 24.30 -16.58
C VAL A 347 8.10 23.75 -17.33
N PRO A 348 9.33 24.19 -17.02
CA PRO A 348 10.55 23.65 -17.61
C PRO A 348 10.56 22.11 -17.58
N SER A 349 10.82 21.51 -18.75
CA SER A 349 10.77 20.06 -18.95
C SER A 349 12.07 19.53 -19.54
N THR A 350 12.29 18.23 -19.36
CA THR A 350 13.42 17.49 -19.93
C THR A 350 12.95 16.12 -20.41
N VAL A 351 13.73 15.49 -21.27
CA VAL A 351 13.47 14.14 -21.77
C VAL A 351 14.18 13.13 -20.87
N ASP A 352 13.44 12.12 -20.42
CA ASP A 352 13.92 11.03 -19.59
C ASP A 352 13.48 9.69 -20.17
N ARG A 353 14.38 9.08 -20.94
CA ARG A 353 14.18 7.80 -21.62
C ARG A 353 14.50 6.59 -20.76
N THR A 354 14.61 6.73 -19.44
CA THR A 354 14.99 5.61 -18.54
C THR A 354 14.09 4.39 -18.71
N ALA A 355 12.78 4.59 -18.97
CA ALA A 355 11.82 3.52 -19.20
C ALA A 355 12.11 2.67 -20.46
N HIS A 356 12.81 3.22 -21.47
CA HIS A 356 13.16 2.51 -22.71
C HIS A 356 13.97 1.25 -22.44
N ARG A 357 14.73 1.21 -21.34
CA ARG A 357 15.49 0.02 -20.90
C ARG A 357 14.63 -1.23 -20.77
N TRP A 358 13.32 -1.12 -20.52
CA TRP A 358 12.40 -2.25 -20.37
C TRP A 358 11.42 -2.41 -21.54
N ALA A 359 11.42 -1.50 -22.51
CA ALA A 359 10.30 -1.36 -23.45
C ALA A 359 10.06 -2.59 -24.35
N GLU A 360 11.12 -3.19 -24.90
CA GLU A 360 11.00 -4.37 -25.76
C GLU A 360 10.47 -5.59 -24.98
N GLU A 361 11.07 -5.90 -23.83
CA GLU A 361 10.65 -7.01 -22.97
C GLU A 361 9.23 -6.78 -22.44
N LEU A 362 8.90 -5.53 -22.06
CA LEU A 362 7.57 -5.16 -21.61
C LEU A 362 6.53 -5.33 -22.72
N MET A 363 6.86 -4.95 -23.96
CA MET A 363 5.96 -5.11 -25.10
C MET A 363 5.64 -6.58 -25.35
N GLN A 364 6.65 -7.45 -25.32
CA GLN A 364 6.45 -8.90 -25.47
C GLN A 364 5.49 -9.46 -24.39
N ARG A 365 5.71 -9.09 -23.12
CA ARG A 365 4.85 -9.53 -22.01
C ARG A 365 3.42 -9.02 -22.13
N VAL A 366 3.26 -7.72 -22.40
CA VAL A 366 1.94 -7.09 -22.56
C VAL A 366 1.21 -7.72 -23.76
N SER A 367 1.87 -7.95 -24.88
CA SER A 367 1.26 -8.63 -26.04
C SER A 367 0.80 -10.05 -25.70
N ALA A 368 1.59 -10.83 -24.97
CA ALA A 368 1.21 -12.17 -24.55
C ALA A 368 0.00 -12.16 -23.61
N GLU A 369 -0.01 -11.28 -22.60
CA GLU A 369 -1.14 -11.13 -21.68
C GLU A 369 -2.42 -10.65 -22.40
N LYS A 370 -2.30 -9.70 -23.34
CA LYS A 370 -3.43 -9.26 -24.17
C LYS A 370 -4.01 -10.41 -25.00
N GLU A 371 -3.18 -11.26 -25.61
CA GLU A 371 -3.65 -12.40 -26.38
C GLU A 371 -4.45 -13.38 -25.51
N ILE A 372 -3.95 -13.69 -24.30
CA ILE A 372 -4.64 -14.56 -23.35
C ILE A 372 -5.98 -13.95 -22.94
N LEU A 373 -5.98 -12.68 -22.52
CA LEU A 373 -7.17 -12.02 -21.99
C LEU A 373 -8.24 -11.76 -23.04
N SER A 374 -7.86 -11.56 -24.31
CA SER A 374 -8.82 -11.45 -25.42
C SER A 374 -9.70 -12.70 -25.58
N ARG A 375 -9.25 -13.86 -25.08
CA ARG A 375 -9.99 -15.13 -25.12
C ARG A 375 -10.80 -15.39 -23.85
N THR A 376 -10.44 -14.75 -22.74
CA THR A 376 -10.98 -15.09 -21.40
C THR A 376 -11.79 -13.98 -20.75
N CYS A 377 -11.61 -12.73 -21.16
CA CYS A 377 -12.28 -11.58 -20.58
C CYS A 377 -13.33 -11.00 -21.52
N PRO A 378 -14.42 -10.43 -20.98
CA PRO A 378 -15.39 -9.70 -21.78
C PRO A 378 -14.73 -8.46 -22.40
N ALA A 379 -15.18 -8.12 -23.61
CA ALA A 379 -14.82 -6.87 -24.29
C ALA A 379 -15.34 -5.63 -23.55
#